data_AF-A0A5C1Y545-F1
#
_entry.id   AF-A0A5C1Y545-F1
#
_cell.length_a   1.000
_cell.length_b   1.000
_cell.length_c   1.000
_cell.angle_alpha   90.00
_cell.angle_beta   90.00
_cell.angle_gamma   90.00
#
_symmetry.space_group_name_H-M   'P 1'
#
loop_
_entity.id
_entity.type
_entity.pdbx_description
1 polymer ?
#
loop_
_entity_poly.entity_id
_entity_poly.type
_entity_poly.pdbx_seq_one_letter_code
_entity_poly.pdbx_strand_id
1 'polypeptide(L)'
;MTTYRLPFPVSTQPKNGHWGAEYLDTGAKRANPHLGTDFAPGAGAAIPAVAAGTVVARSSSPSKVLGYTLEVLHEDGVYALYCHMRAAAAVGAGARVELGQTVGYVGATGAVTGAHLHLAFSWTKGGGSVIGATFDPIPYIAARSDPAAEEARRAQVRAIAAFLNQHAANLGRATTDADQDGVPGPRYWTLVQALGRAWGFYTGGIDGDPGPLTYAAEAHIWSTWVNLPPAAPAPEPQPAPEPTPVEQPVEQPAPEPQPEIPATPEPEEEPVTDPTPVRPPLSDEQLQAILATATKLGLEQPEQPIIPDKIAKPLWIALALAGITVPYAIGLTVIDWAAWGPSVAAQVSGATVGWLGLIGATLGLSRYAKTRS
;
A
#
# COMPACT_ATOMS: atom_id res chain seq x y z
N MET A 1 22.50 -0.31 -6.40
CA MET A 1 22.82 -0.12 -4.98
C MET A 1 21.51 -0.02 -4.25
N THR A 2 21.30 -0.75 -3.15
CA THR A 2 20.05 -0.70 -2.39
C THR A 2 19.88 0.70 -1.81
N THR A 3 18.76 1.35 -2.12
CA THR A 3 18.44 2.68 -1.58
C THR A 3 17.83 2.54 -0.20
N TYR A 4 18.34 3.32 0.76
CA TYR A 4 17.83 3.36 2.12
C TYR A 4 17.19 4.69 2.48
N ARG A 5 16.29 4.68 3.45
CA ARG A 5 15.72 5.89 4.05
C ARG A 5 15.56 5.70 5.55
N LEU A 6 15.81 6.76 6.31
CA LEU A 6 15.54 6.75 7.74
C LEU A 6 14.04 6.52 7.97
N PRO A 7 13.66 5.67 8.95
CA PRO A 7 12.25 5.44 9.21
C PRO A 7 11.57 6.67 9.82
N PHE A 8 12.33 7.45 10.59
CA PHE A 8 11.92 8.69 11.22
C PHE A 8 13.12 9.66 11.29
N PRO A 9 12.89 10.96 11.49
CA PRO A 9 13.97 11.93 11.69
C PRO A 9 14.85 11.58 12.89
N VAL A 10 16.15 11.83 12.78
CA VAL A 10 17.09 11.64 13.91
C VAL A 10 16.74 12.52 15.10
N SER A 11 16.03 13.65 14.91
CA SER A 11 15.53 14.49 15.99
C SER A 11 14.51 13.78 16.91
N THR A 12 13.91 12.68 16.46
CA THR A 12 13.02 11.84 17.29
C THR A 12 13.78 10.84 18.17
N GLN A 13 15.11 10.77 18.06
CA GLN A 13 15.93 9.84 18.84
C GLN A 13 15.95 10.25 20.33
N PRO A 14 15.69 9.32 21.27
CA PRO A 14 15.90 9.54 22.69
C PRO A 14 17.39 9.79 23.02
N LYS A 15 17.68 10.50 24.11
CA LYS A 15 19.05 10.95 24.47
C LYS A 15 20.10 9.84 24.38
N ASN A 16 19.81 8.66 24.93
CA ASN A 16 20.69 7.49 24.91
C ASN A 16 20.12 6.35 24.05
N GLY A 17 19.39 6.72 22.99
CA GLY A 17 18.80 5.82 22.00
C GLY A 17 19.73 5.49 20.83
N HIS A 18 20.90 6.11 20.73
CA HIS A 18 21.85 5.85 19.64
C HIS A 18 22.53 4.48 19.77
N TRP A 19 23.05 3.94 18.66
CA TRP A 19 23.86 2.72 18.68
C TRP A 19 25.13 2.93 19.52
N GLY A 20 25.51 1.91 20.29
CA GLY A 20 26.65 1.95 21.20
C GLY A 20 26.42 2.72 22.50
N ALA A 21 25.22 3.27 22.75
CA ALA A 21 24.94 3.96 24.01
C ALA A 21 25.15 3.03 25.21
N GLU A 22 25.95 3.46 26.19
CA GLU A 22 26.27 2.67 27.39
C GLU A 22 25.30 2.90 28.55
N TYR A 23 24.44 3.91 28.45
CA TYR A 23 23.52 4.32 29.51
C TYR A 23 22.07 4.27 29.01
N LEU A 24 21.13 4.12 29.95
CA LEU A 24 19.70 4.35 29.74
C LEU A 24 19.40 5.85 29.90
N ASP A 25 18.26 6.32 29.41
CA ASP A 25 17.83 7.71 29.61
C ASP A 25 17.66 8.07 31.09
N THR A 26 17.41 7.08 31.95
CA THR A 26 17.37 7.24 33.42
C THR A 26 18.74 7.49 34.06
N GLY A 27 19.83 7.38 33.30
CA GLY A 27 21.21 7.50 33.79
C GLY A 27 21.81 6.19 34.30
N ALA A 28 21.04 5.09 34.34
CA ALA A 28 21.56 3.79 34.72
C ALA A 28 22.46 3.19 33.62
N LYS A 29 23.56 2.55 34.00
CA LYS A 29 24.47 1.88 33.06
C LYS A 29 23.83 0.60 32.52
N ARG A 30 23.93 0.38 31.20
CA ARG A 30 23.46 -0.85 30.54
C ARG A 30 24.45 -1.98 30.77
N ALA A 31 23.96 -3.21 30.83
CA ALA A 31 24.81 -4.41 30.90
C ALA A 31 25.63 -4.61 29.61
N ASN A 32 25.05 -4.25 28.47
CA ASN A 32 25.71 -4.20 27.16
C ASN A 32 25.36 -2.88 26.46
N PRO A 33 26.25 -2.35 25.61
CA PRO A 33 25.94 -1.19 24.77
C PRO A 33 24.67 -1.42 23.95
N HIS A 34 23.99 -0.33 23.64
CA HIS A 34 22.77 -0.37 22.85
C HIS A 34 23.05 -0.88 21.42
N LEU A 35 22.40 -1.97 21.01
CA LEU A 35 22.72 -2.69 19.77
C LEU A 35 21.91 -2.23 18.56
N GLY A 36 21.23 -1.10 18.65
CA GLY A 36 20.43 -0.51 17.59
C GLY A 36 20.27 0.98 17.80
N THR A 37 19.36 1.57 17.05
CA THR A 37 19.05 2.99 17.08
C THR A 37 17.56 3.16 17.34
N ASP A 38 17.24 3.92 18.37
CA ASP A 38 15.88 4.19 18.79
C ASP A 38 15.33 5.45 18.12
N PHE A 39 14.05 5.41 17.74
CA PHE A 39 13.28 6.54 17.23
C PHE A 39 11.94 6.62 17.99
N ALA A 40 11.63 7.77 18.56
CA ALA A 40 10.41 8.01 19.34
C ALA A 40 9.49 9.06 18.69
N PRO A 41 8.93 8.79 17.49
CA PRO A 41 8.04 9.72 16.78
C PRO A 41 6.64 9.86 17.41
N GLY A 42 6.31 9.01 18.40
CA GLY A 42 4.98 8.87 18.97
C GLY A 42 4.51 7.41 18.93
N ALA A 43 3.74 6.99 19.95
CA ALA A 43 3.08 5.67 19.94
C ALA A 43 2.15 5.59 18.73
N GLY A 44 2.02 4.43 18.08
CA GLY A 44 1.11 4.26 16.96
C GLY A 44 1.61 4.79 15.61
N ALA A 45 2.72 5.54 15.56
CA ALA A 45 3.33 5.98 14.31
C ALA A 45 3.64 4.79 13.38
N ALA A 46 3.23 4.87 12.12
CA ALA A 46 3.55 3.85 11.14
C ALA A 46 5.06 3.77 10.89
N ILE A 47 5.57 2.54 10.94
CA ILE A 47 6.98 2.21 10.72
C ILE A 47 7.14 1.90 9.23
N PRO A 48 7.84 2.74 8.44
CA PRO A 48 8.17 2.42 7.07
C PRO A 48 9.35 1.42 7.00
N ALA A 49 9.34 0.55 5.98
CA ALA A 49 10.51 -0.23 5.60
C ALA A 49 11.64 0.72 5.17
N VAL A 50 12.83 0.51 5.72
CA VAL A 50 13.99 1.41 5.51
C VAL A 50 14.66 1.18 4.18
N ALA A 51 14.38 0.05 3.53
CA ALA A 51 14.76 -0.32 2.18
C ALA A 51 13.83 -1.43 1.68
N ALA A 52 13.81 -1.66 0.37
CA ALA A 52 13.13 -2.83 -0.19
C ALA A 52 13.82 -4.12 0.30
N GLY A 53 13.06 -5.21 0.45
CA GLY A 53 13.61 -6.47 0.95
C GLY A 53 12.57 -7.58 1.11
N THR A 54 13.00 -8.68 1.71
CA THR A 54 12.15 -9.85 2.01
C THR A 54 12.04 -10.03 3.51
N VAL A 55 10.82 -10.21 4.02
CA VAL A 55 10.60 -10.55 5.42
C VAL A 55 11.14 -11.95 5.69
N VAL A 56 12.10 -12.09 6.60
CA VAL A 56 12.75 -13.37 6.91
C VAL A 56 12.36 -13.92 8.28
N ALA A 57 11.82 -13.09 9.16
CA ALA A 57 11.23 -13.51 10.42
C ALA A 57 10.19 -12.49 10.90
N ARG A 58 9.18 -12.96 11.62
CA ARG A 58 8.20 -12.14 12.32
C ARG A 58 7.79 -12.85 13.60
N SER A 59 7.70 -12.13 14.72
CA SER A 59 7.17 -12.72 15.94
C SER A 59 5.63 -12.84 15.91
N SER A 60 5.12 -14.00 16.32
CA SER A 60 3.68 -14.23 16.52
C SER A 60 3.19 -13.79 17.90
N SER A 61 4.11 -13.56 18.84
CA SER A 61 3.85 -13.11 20.20
C SER A 61 4.99 -12.20 20.67
N PRO A 62 4.75 -11.28 21.61
CA PRO A 62 5.77 -10.34 22.03
C PRO A 62 6.74 -11.03 22.99
N SER A 63 8.04 -10.86 22.76
CA SER A 63 9.05 -11.27 23.74
C SER A 63 9.09 -10.29 24.91
N LYS A 64 9.59 -10.74 26.07
CA LYS A 64 9.74 -9.89 27.26
C LYS A 64 10.70 -8.70 27.04
N VAL A 65 11.65 -8.84 26.12
CA VAL A 65 12.70 -7.84 25.88
C VAL A 65 12.36 -7.00 24.66
N LEU A 66 12.28 -7.60 23.47
CA LEU A 66 12.12 -6.88 22.20
C LEU A 66 10.67 -6.63 21.81
N GLY A 67 9.70 -7.19 22.54
CA GLY A 67 8.29 -7.07 22.18
C GLY A 67 7.98 -7.80 20.88
N TYR A 68 7.08 -7.23 20.07
CA TYR A 68 6.84 -7.71 18.71
C TYR A 68 7.95 -7.25 17.77
N THR A 69 8.38 -8.17 16.91
CA THR A 69 9.49 -7.95 16.00
C THR A 69 9.19 -8.35 14.56
N LEU A 70 9.86 -7.67 13.64
CA LEU A 70 9.93 -8.00 12.22
C LEU A 70 11.38 -7.93 11.78
N GLU A 71 11.84 -8.92 11.02
CA GLU A 71 13.18 -8.93 10.44
C GLU A 71 13.08 -8.99 8.91
N VAL A 72 13.73 -8.04 8.23
CA VAL A 72 13.75 -7.90 6.77
C VAL A 72 15.18 -8.07 6.29
N LEU A 73 15.38 -8.92 5.29
CA LEU A 73 16.64 -9.05 4.54
C LEU A 73 16.57 -8.16 3.30
N HIS A 74 17.49 -7.20 3.22
CA HIS A 74 17.63 -6.32 2.08
C HIS A 74 18.53 -6.92 0.98
N GLU A 75 18.43 -6.36 -0.23
CA GLU A 75 19.12 -6.91 -1.41
C GLU A 75 20.65 -6.85 -1.33
N ASP A 76 21.19 -6.00 -0.46
CA ASP A 76 22.64 -5.89 -0.18
C ASP A 76 23.10 -6.78 0.99
N GLY A 77 22.24 -7.68 1.46
CA GLY A 77 22.57 -8.67 2.49
C GLY A 77 22.43 -8.18 3.93
N VAL A 78 21.94 -6.96 4.15
CA VAL A 78 21.68 -6.44 5.50
C VAL A 78 20.36 -6.96 6.04
N TYR A 79 20.38 -7.37 7.29
CA TYR A 79 19.20 -7.68 8.08
C TYR A 79 18.81 -6.44 8.90
N ALA A 80 17.60 -5.93 8.69
CA ALA A 80 16.99 -4.90 9.51
C ALA A 80 15.97 -5.53 10.46
N LEU A 81 16.19 -5.35 11.76
CA LEU A 81 15.29 -5.79 12.82
C LEU A 81 14.52 -4.59 13.39
N TYR A 82 13.20 -4.67 13.30
CA TYR A 82 12.25 -3.72 13.88
C TYR A 82 11.70 -4.30 15.17
N CYS A 83 11.82 -3.57 16.27
CA CYS A 83 11.42 -4.03 17.61
C CYS A 83 10.39 -3.11 18.26
N HIS A 84 9.84 -3.57 19.39
CA HIS A 84 8.87 -2.87 20.23
C HIS A 84 7.57 -2.51 19.49
N MET A 85 7.26 -3.22 18.41
CA MET A 85 6.09 -2.93 17.58
C MET A 85 4.80 -3.08 18.39
N ARG A 86 3.76 -2.33 18.02
CA ARG A 86 2.45 -2.34 18.72
C ARG A 86 1.78 -3.71 18.71
N ALA A 87 1.94 -4.46 17.63
CA ALA A 87 1.41 -5.80 17.43
C ALA A 87 2.29 -6.56 16.43
N ALA A 88 2.02 -7.84 16.23
CA ALA A 88 2.67 -8.62 15.18
C ALA A 88 2.42 -7.97 13.81
N ALA A 89 3.47 -7.84 12.99
CA ALA A 89 3.36 -7.26 11.65
C ALA A 89 2.33 -8.00 10.78
N ALA A 90 1.59 -7.30 9.93
CA ALA A 90 0.63 -7.93 9.02
C ALA A 90 1.33 -8.74 7.91
N VAL A 91 2.56 -8.33 7.55
CA VAL A 91 3.38 -9.01 6.54
C VAL A 91 4.06 -10.26 7.13
N GLY A 92 3.83 -11.41 6.51
CA GLY A 92 4.41 -12.70 6.92
C GLY A 92 5.81 -12.94 6.38
N ALA A 93 6.48 -13.98 6.87
CA ALA A 93 7.76 -14.44 6.31
C ALA A 93 7.60 -14.84 4.84
N GLY A 94 8.59 -14.48 4.01
CA GLY A 94 8.58 -14.65 2.56
C GLY A 94 7.93 -13.50 1.80
N ALA A 95 7.21 -12.57 2.46
CA ALA A 95 6.66 -11.40 1.80
C ALA A 95 7.75 -10.42 1.38
N ARG A 96 7.63 -9.84 0.18
CA ARG A 96 8.45 -8.69 -0.24
C ARG A 96 7.87 -7.41 0.37
N VAL A 97 8.75 -6.50 0.75
CA VAL A 97 8.41 -5.14 1.17
C VAL A 97 9.15 -4.14 0.29
N GLU A 98 8.48 -3.05 -0.06
CA GLU A 98 9.06 -1.94 -0.81
C GLU A 98 9.63 -0.86 0.12
N LEU A 99 10.58 -0.05 -0.35
CA LEU A 99 11.08 1.11 0.39
C LEU A 99 9.91 2.02 0.77
N GLY A 100 9.80 2.37 2.06
CA GLY A 100 8.73 3.24 2.57
C GLY A 100 7.41 2.53 2.88
N GLN A 101 7.23 1.25 2.49
CA GLN A 101 6.02 0.48 2.81
C GLN A 101 5.85 0.37 4.33
N THR A 102 4.65 0.62 4.85
CA THR A 102 4.36 0.41 6.27
C THR A 102 4.47 -1.06 6.63
N VAL A 103 5.40 -1.39 7.54
CA VAL A 103 5.63 -2.76 8.03
C VAL A 103 5.04 -3.02 9.41
N GLY A 104 4.61 -1.97 10.10
CA GLY A 104 3.86 -2.04 11.34
C GLY A 104 3.77 -0.67 12.00
N TYR A 105 3.64 -0.64 13.33
CA TYR A 105 3.43 0.59 14.08
C TYR A 105 4.28 0.60 15.35
N VAL A 106 4.76 1.79 15.71
CA VAL A 106 5.49 2.03 16.97
C VAL A 106 4.62 1.63 18.14
N GLY A 107 5.17 0.83 19.04
CA GLY A 107 4.49 0.38 20.24
C GLY A 107 5.35 0.57 21.48
N ALA A 108 4.89 -0.04 22.57
CA ALA A 108 5.61 -0.10 23.83
C ALA A 108 5.66 -1.55 24.35
N THR A 109 5.81 -2.52 23.44
CA THR A 109 5.85 -3.94 23.81
C THR A 109 7.28 -4.36 24.17
N GLY A 110 7.41 -5.29 25.12
CA GLY A 110 8.70 -5.70 25.66
C GLY A 110 9.19 -4.78 26.79
N ALA A 111 10.51 -4.71 26.98
CA ALA A 111 11.13 -3.94 28.05
C ALA A 111 11.52 -2.54 27.55
N VAL A 112 10.60 -1.59 27.71
CA VAL A 112 10.76 -0.21 27.25
C VAL A 112 10.45 0.81 28.34
N THR A 113 11.02 2.01 28.25
CA THR A 113 10.69 3.17 29.12
C THR A 113 9.55 4.02 28.56
N GLY A 114 9.28 3.92 27.26
CA GLY A 114 8.25 4.63 26.53
C GLY A 114 8.12 4.08 25.11
N ALA A 115 7.07 4.47 24.38
CA ALA A 115 6.84 3.98 23.02
C ALA A 115 7.91 4.50 22.05
N HIS A 116 8.61 3.59 21.37
CA HIS A 116 9.64 3.90 20.39
C HIS A 116 9.84 2.71 19.43
N LEU A 117 10.43 2.97 18.27
CA LEU A 117 11.01 1.94 17.40
C LEU A 117 12.46 1.74 17.80
N HIS A 118 12.85 0.50 18.07
CA HIS A 118 14.25 0.10 18.08
C HIS A 118 14.59 -0.56 16.74
N LEU A 119 15.52 0.03 15.98
CA LEU A 119 15.99 -0.47 14.69
C LEU A 119 17.43 -0.97 14.83
N ALA A 120 17.68 -2.23 14.53
CA ALA A 120 19.04 -2.80 14.52
C ALA A 120 19.41 -3.33 13.13
N PHE A 121 20.64 -3.05 12.69
CA PHE A 121 21.20 -3.59 11.45
C PHE A 121 22.26 -4.64 11.77
N SER A 122 22.29 -5.71 10.96
CA SER A 122 23.20 -6.84 11.12
C SER A 122 23.53 -7.47 9.77
N TRP A 123 24.72 -8.07 9.66
CA TRP A 123 25.11 -8.88 8.48
C TRP A 123 24.61 -10.32 8.55
N THR A 124 24.11 -10.72 9.71
CA THR A 124 23.63 -12.08 9.99
C THR A 124 22.21 -12.04 10.50
N LYS A 125 21.42 -13.05 10.12
CA LYS A 125 20.05 -13.23 10.60
C LYS A 125 20.04 -13.42 12.13
N GLY A 126 19.31 -12.56 12.83
CA GLY A 126 19.16 -12.59 14.29
C GLY A 126 18.03 -13.50 14.77
N GLY A 127 17.09 -13.88 13.89
CA GLY A 127 16.01 -14.81 14.24
C GLY A 127 15.01 -14.22 15.24
N GLY A 128 14.75 -12.91 15.15
CA GLY A 128 13.89 -12.20 16.10
C GLY A 128 14.52 -11.96 17.48
N SER A 129 15.84 -12.14 17.59
CA SER A 129 16.63 -11.80 18.76
C SER A 129 17.84 -10.95 18.31
N VAL A 130 18.36 -10.08 19.18
CA VAL A 130 19.55 -9.28 18.85
C VAL A 130 20.79 -10.15 19.08
N ILE A 131 21.01 -11.14 18.20
CA ILE A 131 22.13 -12.07 18.29
C ILE A 131 22.96 -11.89 17.01
N GLY A 132 24.01 -11.07 17.09
CA GLY A 132 24.92 -10.79 15.98
C GLY A 132 25.77 -9.53 16.21
N ALA A 133 26.79 -9.32 15.37
CA ALA A 133 27.56 -8.09 15.30
C ALA A 133 26.70 -7.00 14.64
N THR A 134 25.89 -6.29 15.43
CA THR A 134 25.13 -5.16 14.91
C THR A 134 26.04 -3.99 14.61
N PHE A 135 25.60 -3.12 13.70
CA PHE A 135 26.28 -1.88 13.37
C PHE A 135 25.29 -0.74 13.27
N ASP A 136 25.78 0.49 13.36
CA ASP A 136 24.95 1.68 13.42
C ASP A 136 24.15 1.88 12.10
N PRO A 137 22.80 1.84 12.15
CA PRO A 137 21.96 2.10 10.99
C PRO A 137 22.09 3.52 10.44
N ILE A 138 22.40 4.53 11.27
CA ILE A 138 22.39 5.95 10.85
C ILE A 138 23.41 6.23 9.74
N PRO A 139 24.73 6.01 9.94
CA PRO A 139 25.72 6.26 8.88
C PRO A 139 25.55 5.29 7.70
N TYR A 140 25.02 4.08 7.93
CA TYR A 140 24.77 3.12 6.87
C TYR A 140 23.68 3.60 5.90
N ILE A 141 22.55 4.08 6.46
CA ILE A 141 21.43 4.65 5.73
C ILE A 141 21.87 5.95 5.05
N ALA A 142 22.55 6.85 5.76
CA ALA A 142 22.99 8.14 5.19
C ALA A 142 23.90 7.97 3.95
N ALA A 143 24.75 6.94 3.95
CA ALA A 143 25.60 6.63 2.80
C ALA A 143 24.86 6.01 1.59
N ARG A 144 23.58 5.64 1.77
CA ARG A 144 22.74 4.92 0.78
C ARG A 144 21.39 5.57 0.53
N SER A 145 21.10 6.69 1.19
CA SER A 145 19.94 7.52 0.90
C SER A 145 20.17 8.32 -0.35
N ASP A 146 19.13 8.43 -1.19
CA ASP A 146 19.10 9.39 -2.29
C ASP A 146 18.75 10.77 -1.70
N PRO A 147 19.71 11.71 -1.61
CA PRO A 147 19.45 13.02 -1.02
C PRO A 147 18.41 13.81 -1.82
N ALA A 148 18.32 13.59 -3.13
CA ALA A 148 17.34 14.25 -3.98
C ALA A 148 15.94 13.72 -3.72
N ALA A 149 15.77 12.41 -3.53
CA ALA A 149 14.48 11.83 -3.17
C ALA A 149 14.02 12.21 -1.75
N GLU A 150 14.95 12.28 -0.79
CA GLU A 150 14.64 12.73 0.57
C GLU A 150 14.24 14.21 0.57
N GLU A 151 14.96 15.07 -0.16
CA GLU A 151 14.58 16.47 -0.30
C GLU A 151 13.26 16.65 -1.05
N ALA A 152 13.00 15.86 -2.11
CA ALA A 152 11.73 15.87 -2.81
C ALA A 152 10.56 15.48 -1.90
N ARG A 153 10.73 14.49 -1.04
CA ARG A 153 9.72 14.11 -0.04
C ARG A 153 9.54 15.20 1.02
N ARG A 154 10.61 15.83 1.49
CA ARG A 154 10.52 16.96 2.43
C ARG A 154 9.81 18.15 1.80
N ALA A 155 10.12 18.47 0.55
CA ALA A 155 9.44 19.51 -0.21
C ALA A 155 7.94 19.21 -0.35
N GLN A 156 7.58 17.95 -0.62
CA GLN A 156 6.19 17.49 -0.64
C GLN A 156 5.50 17.68 0.73
N VAL A 157 6.14 17.27 1.83
CA VAL A 157 5.58 17.47 3.19
C VAL A 157 5.36 18.96 3.46
N ARG A 158 6.36 19.81 3.16
CA ARG A 158 6.26 21.25 3.42
C ARG A 158 5.08 21.87 2.68
N ALA A 159 4.91 21.50 1.42
CA ALA A 159 3.81 21.99 0.60
C ALA A 159 2.43 21.52 1.12
N ILE A 160 2.30 20.25 1.51
CA ILE A 160 1.06 19.74 2.12
C ILE A 160 0.80 20.42 3.47
N ALA A 161 1.83 20.57 4.31
CA ALA A 161 1.71 21.21 5.61
C ALA A 161 1.29 22.68 5.50
N ALA A 162 1.82 23.43 4.53
CA ALA A 162 1.41 24.80 4.26
C ALA A 162 -0.08 24.88 3.87
N PHE A 163 -0.54 23.98 3.00
CA PHE A 163 -1.95 23.86 2.63
C PHE A 163 -2.84 23.52 3.84
N LEU A 164 -2.44 22.53 4.65
CA LEU A 164 -3.15 22.15 5.87
C LEU A 164 -3.20 23.30 6.89
N ASN A 165 -2.11 24.04 7.05
CA ASN A 165 -2.03 25.19 7.95
C ASN A 165 -2.99 26.31 7.54
N GLN A 166 -3.10 26.60 6.24
CA GLN A 166 -4.07 27.57 5.72
C GLN A 166 -5.52 27.13 6.04
N HIS A 167 -5.84 25.85 5.82
CA HIS A 167 -7.17 25.33 6.13
C HIS A 167 -7.46 25.32 7.65
N ALA A 168 -6.47 24.93 8.46
CA ALA A 168 -6.58 24.94 9.92
C ALA A 168 -6.80 26.35 10.47
N ALA A 169 -6.06 27.34 9.97
CA ALA A 169 -6.18 28.73 10.36
C ALA A 169 -7.59 29.29 10.07
N ASN A 170 -8.16 28.99 8.90
CA ASN A 170 -9.52 29.39 8.54
C ASN A 170 -10.61 28.81 9.46
N LEU A 171 -10.30 27.70 10.14
CA LEU A 171 -11.19 27.05 11.11
C LEU A 171 -10.83 27.37 12.57
N GLY A 172 -9.86 28.25 12.82
CA GLY A 172 -9.37 28.55 14.18
C GLY A 172 -8.70 27.36 14.87
N ARG A 173 -8.12 26.42 14.12
CA ARG A 173 -7.43 25.22 14.63
C ARG A 173 -5.92 25.42 14.69
N ALA A 174 -5.26 24.67 15.57
CA ALA A 174 -3.80 24.65 15.68
C ALA A 174 -3.13 24.13 14.39
N THR A 175 -1.99 24.72 14.05
CA THR A 175 -1.15 24.40 12.88
C THR A 175 -0.06 23.37 13.22
N THR A 176 0.71 22.97 12.21
CA THR A 176 1.91 22.13 12.34
C THR A 176 3.15 22.88 11.84
N ASP A 177 4.32 22.54 12.37
CA ASP A 177 5.66 23.03 11.98
C ASP A 177 6.29 22.31 10.77
N ALA A 178 5.62 21.25 10.28
CA ALA A 178 6.06 20.46 9.14
C ALA A 178 6.20 21.27 7.83
N ASP A 179 5.63 22.48 7.77
CA ASP A 179 5.78 23.42 6.66
C ASP A 179 7.18 24.06 6.63
N GLN A 180 7.88 24.09 7.76
CA GLN A 180 9.24 24.63 7.88
C GLN A 180 10.31 23.58 7.56
N ASP A 181 10.21 22.37 8.13
CA ASP A 181 11.28 21.37 8.11
C ASP A 181 11.01 20.18 7.16
N GLY A 182 9.77 20.04 6.68
CA GLY A 182 9.34 18.92 5.86
C GLY A 182 9.25 17.60 6.62
N VAL A 183 9.06 17.66 7.94
CA VAL A 183 8.98 16.50 8.83
C VAL A 183 7.56 16.38 9.39
N PRO A 184 6.83 15.29 9.06
CA PRO A 184 5.45 15.14 9.51
C PRO A 184 5.38 14.62 10.95
N GLY A 185 4.97 15.49 11.89
CA GLY A 185 4.68 15.15 13.28
C GLY A 185 3.20 14.79 13.56
N PRO A 186 2.84 14.46 14.81
CA PRO A 186 1.46 14.08 15.17
C PRO A 186 0.39 15.13 14.80
N ARG A 187 0.75 16.43 14.82
CA ARG A 187 -0.14 17.51 14.40
C ARG A 187 -0.39 17.52 12.89
N TYR A 188 0.65 17.35 12.08
CA TYR A 188 0.51 17.16 10.63
C TYR A 188 -0.46 16.02 10.31
N TRP A 189 -0.29 14.86 10.94
CA TRP A 189 -1.16 13.71 10.72
C TRP A 189 -2.59 13.93 11.19
N THR A 190 -2.77 14.59 12.34
CA THR A 190 -4.11 14.98 12.82
C THR A 190 -4.83 15.84 11.78
N LEU A 191 -4.14 16.78 11.14
CA LEU A 191 -4.70 17.66 10.12
C LEU A 191 -5.05 16.91 8.84
N VAL A 192 -4.19 15.99 8.37
CA VAL A 192 -4.48 15.10 7.23
C VAL A 192 -5.76 14.28 7.48
N GLN A 193 -5.83 13.62 8.64
CA GLN A 193 -6.97 12.78 9.03
C GLN A 193 -8.26 13.60 9.17
N ALA A 194 -8.18 14.78 9.81
CA ALA A 194 -9.32 15.66 10.01
C ALA A 194 -9.87 16.21 8.69
N LEU A 195 -8.99 16.60 7.77
CA LEU A 195 -9.38 17.08 6.45
C LEU A 195 -10.03 15.95 5.64
N GLY A 196 -9.38 14.78 5.57
CA GLY A 196 -9.92 13.63 4.86
C GLY A 196 -11.28 13.20 5.39
N ARG A 197 -11.50 13.30 6.71
CA ARG A 197 -12.80 12.99 7.28
C ARG A 197 -13.85 14.05 6.97
N ALA A 198 -13.48 15.33 7.05
CA ALA A 198 -14.37 16.43 6.71
C ALA A 198 -14.82 16.37 5.24
N TRP A 199 -13.96 15.87 4.35
CA TRP A 199 -14.18 15.86 2.90
C TRP A 199 -14.47 14.45 2.34
N GLY A 200 -14.71 13.46 3.21
CA GLY A 200 -15.26 12.16 2.82
C GLY A 200 -14.28 11.15 2.19
N PHE A 201 -12.98 11.40 2.19
CA PHE A 201 -11.96 10.49 1.65
C PHE A 201 -11.11 9.78 2.73
N TYR A 202 -11.49 9.90 4.00
CA TYR A 202 -10.85 9.20 5.12
C TYR A 202 -11.88 8.69 6.13
N THR A 203 -11.80 7.40 6.47
CA THR A 203 -12.72 6.71 7.38
C THR A 203 -12.10 6.27 8.71
N GLY A 204 -10.78 6.50 8.88
CA GLY A 204 -10.06 6.11 10.10
C GLY A 204 -10.29 7.03 11.31
N GLY A 205 -9.58 6.72 12.40
CA GLY A 205 -9.52 7.56 13.60
C GLY A 205 -8.77 8.87 13.35
N ILE A 206 -9.11 9.91 14.12
CA ILE A 206 -8.34 11.16 14.15
C ILE A 206 -7.53 11.13 15.45
N ASP A 207 -6.32 10.59 15.37
CA ASP A 207 -5.43 10.30 16.51
C ASP A 207 -4.03 10.91 16.34
N GLY A 208 -3.69 11.41 15.15
CA GLY A 208 -2.34 11.90 14.86
C GLY A 208 -1.34 10.79 14.55
N ASP A 209 -1.80 9.54 14.50
CA ASP A 209 -0.98 8.37 14.23
C ASP A 209 -1.23 7.91 12.78
N PRO A 210 -0.25 8.05 11.87
CA PRO A 210 -0.48 7.68 10.49
C PRO A 210 -0.66 6.17 10.34
N GLY A 211 -1.69 5.78 9.58
CA GLY A 211 -1.86 4.43 9.04
C GLY A 211 -2.07 4.43 7.52
N PRO A 212 -2.32 3.25 6.90
CA PRO A 212 -2.54 3.13 5.46
C PRO A 212 -3.59 4.09 4.92
N LEU A 213 -4.70 4.26 5.66
CA LEU A 213 -5.75 5.22 5.29
C LEU A 213 -5.27 6.68 5.41
N THR A 214 -4.40 6.98 6.38
CA THR A 214 -3.84 8.32 6.56
C THR A 214 -2.84 8.65 5.45
N TYR A 215 -2.01 7.70 5.04
CA TYR A 215 -1.10 7.88 3.90
C TYR A 215 -1.86 7.98 2.59
N ALA A 216 -2.92 7.20 2.40
CA ALA A 216 -3.81 7.34 1.25
C ALA A 216 -4.46 8.74 1.23
N ALA A 217 -4.88 9.24 2.40
CA ALA A 217 -5.40 10.60 2.54
C ALA A 217 -4.33 11.67 2.23
N GLU A 218 -3.10 11.53 2.72
CA GLU A 218 -1.97 12.42 2.40
C GLU A 218 -1.69 12.44 0.90
N ALA A 219 -1.63 11.27 0.27
CA ALA A 219 -1.41 11.13 -1.17
C ALA A 219 -2.56 11.75 -1.98
N HIS A 220 -3.80 11.56 -1.54
CA HIS A 220 -4.96 12.19 -2.15
C HIS A 220 -4.90 13.72 -2.02
N ILE A 221 -4.49 14.24 -0.86
CA ILE A 221 -4.32 15.69 -0.68
C ILE A 221 -3.28 16.24 -1.64
N TRP A 222 -2.15 15.54 -1.74
CA TRP A 222 -1.07 15.90 -2.66
C TRP A 222 -1.56 15.95 -4.11
N SER A 223 -2.18 14.88 -4.61
CA SER A 223 -2.57 14.77 -6.02
C SER A 223 -3.71 15.70 -6.41
N THR A 224 -4.59 16.06 -5.46
CA THR A 224 -5.84 16.76 -5.77
C THR A 224 -5.74 18.27 -5.58
N TRP A 225 -4.98 18.75 -4.58
CA TRP A 225 -4.97 20.19 -4.24
C TRP A 225 -3.59 20.83 -4.19
N VAL A 226 -2.53 20.06 -3.93
CA VAL A 226 -1.19 20.63 -3.70
C VAL A 226 -0.32 20.57 -4.95
N ASN A 227 -0.28 19.42 -5.62
CA ASN A 227 0.52 19.18 -6.81
C ASN A 227 -0.36 19.11 -8.07
N LEU A 228 -1.06 20.21 -8.33
CA LEU A 228 -1.85 20.36 -9.55
C LEU A 228 -0.90 20.57 -10.74
N PRO A 229 -1.11 19.86 -11.87
CA PRO A 229 -0.46 20.25 -13.11
C PRO A 229 -0.82 21.70 -13.44
N PRO A 230 0.05 22.46 -14.14
CA PRO A 230 -0.31 23.79 -14.60
C PRO A 230 -1.63 23.70 -15.35
N ALA A 231 -2.56 24.62 -15.06
CA ALA A 231 -3.83 24.69 -15.76
C ALA A 231 -3.55 24.60 -17.27
N ALA A 232 -4.29 23.72 -17.97
CA ALA A 232 -4.22 23.68 -19.41
C ALA A 232 -4.37 25.13 -19.92
N PRO A 233 -3.54 25.58 -20.86
CA PRO A 233 -3.68 26.94 -21.39
C PRO A 233 -5.14 27.12 -21.78
N ALA A 234 -5.75 28.24 -21.34
CA ALA A 234 -7.11 28.55 -21.70
C ALA A 234 -7.26 28.37 -23.22
N PRO A 235 -8.34 27.74 -23.71
CA PRO A 235 -8.55 27.64 -25.15
C PRO A 235 -8.39 29.05 -25.72
N GLU A 236 -7.53 29.20 -26.72
CA GLU A 236 -7.30 30.50 -27.36
C GLU A 236 -8.67 31.11 -27.66
N PRO A 237 -8.90 32.40 -27.32
CA PRO A 237 -10.16 33.05 -27.67
C PRO A 237 -10.35 32.86 -29.16
N GLN A 238 -11.44 32.19 -29.54
CA GLN A 238 -11.74 31.99 -30.96
C GLN A 238 -11.66 33.35 -31.65
N PRO A 239 -10.96 33.46 -32.79
CA PRO A 239 -10.91 34.72 -33.51
C PRO A 239 -12.35 35.19 -33.73
N ALA A 240 -12.62 36.45 -33.37
CA ALA A 240 -13.93 37.04 -33.57
C ALA A 240 -14.37 36.76 -35.03
N PRO A 241 -15.61 36.32 -35.27
CA PRO A 241 -16.08 36.11 -36.63
C PRO A 241 -15.82 37.38 -37.42
N GLU A 242 -15.20 37.25 -38.59
CA GLU A 242 -14.92 38.41 -39.46
C GLU A 242 -16.21 39.22 -39.64
N PRO A 243 -16.15 40.56 -39.55
CA PRO A 243 -17.33 41.37 -39.77
C PRO A 243 -17.84 41.07 -41.19
N THR A 244 -19.05 40.52 -41.28
CA THR A 244 -19.75 40.32 -42.55
C THR A 244 -19.71 41.62 -43.34
N PRO A 245 -19.31 41.61 -44.62
CA PRO A 245 -19.33 42.81 -45.45
C PRO A 245 -20.73 43.42 -45.44
N VAL A 246 -20.81 44.70 -45.13
CA VAL A 246 -22.08 45.45 -45.18
C VAL A 246 -22.51 45.53 -46.64
N GLU A 247 -23.46 44.69 -47.04
CA GLU A 247 -24.16 44.84 -48.32
C GLU A 247 -24.94 46.16 -48.32
N GLN A 248 -24.77 46.95 -49.38
CA GLN A 248 -25.50 48.19 -49.59
C GLN A 248 -27.00 47.90 -49.80
N PRO A 249 -27.90 48.84 -49.46
CA PRO A 249 -29.33 48.59 -49.58
C PRO A 249 -29.74 48.56 -51.05
N VAL A 250 -30.13 47.38 -51.54
CA VAL A 250 -30.86 47.25 -52.81
C VAL A 250 -32.35 47.33 -52.51
N GLU A 251 -33.02 48.24 -53.22
CA GLU A 251 -34.45 48.54 -53.15
C GLU A 251 -35.30 47.29 -53.47
N GLN A 252 -36.18 46.90 -52.55
CA GLN A 252 -37.05 45.72 -52.70
C GLN A 252 -38.25 46.02 -53.63
N PRO A 253 -38.54 45.21 -54.66
CA PRO A 253 -39.86 45.18 -55.26
C PRO A 253 -40.84 44.31 -54.44
N ALA A 254 -42.13 44.62 -54.58
CA ALA A 254 -43.26 44.07 -53.81
C ALA A 254 -43.36 42.53 -53.81
N PRO A 255 -43.96 41.92 -52.77
CA PRO A 255 -43.97 40.47 -52.60
C PRO A 255 -44.97 39.77 -53.53
N GLU A 256 -44.52 38.73 -54.25
CA GLU A 256 -45.39 37.73 -54.88
C GLU A 256 -45.90 36.70 -53.84
N PRO A 257 -47.08 36.10 -54.06
CA PRO A 257 -47.69 35.21 -53.08
C PRO A 257 -46.95 33.87 -52.98
N GLN A 258 -46.71 33.42 -51.75
CA GLN A 258 -46.01 32.18 -51.45
C GLN A 258 -46.84 30.94 -51.78
N PRO A 259 -46.26 29.88 -52.38
CA PRO A 259 -46.83 28.55 -52.30
C PRO A 259 -46.46 27.89 -50.96
N GLU A 260 -47.45 27.23 -50.36
CA GLU A 260 -47.33 26.48 -49.10
C GLU A 260 -46.26 25.38 -49.20
N ILE A 261 -45.27 25.44 -48.30
CA ILE A 261 -44.28 24.36 -48.09
C ILE A 261 -44.77 23.53 -46.90
N PRO A 262 -44.90 22.19 -47.03
CA PRO A 262 -45.34 21.35 -45.93
C PRO A 262 -44.25 21.27 -44.85
N ALA A 263 -44.69 21.12 -43.60
CA ALA A 263 -43.83 21.09 -42.42
C ALA A 263 -42.69 20.06 -42.53
N THR A 264 -41.46 20.54 -42.41
CA THR A 264 -40.28 19.73 -42.09
C THR A 264 -40.33 19.36 -40.61
N PRO A 265 -40.12 18.09 -40.21
CA PRO A 265 -40.12 17.72 -38.79
C PRO A 265 -38.91 18.32 -38.06
N GLU A 266 -39.11 18.62 -36.78
CA GLU A 266 -38.09 19.11 -35.84
C GLU A 266 -36.87 18.17 -35.79
N PRO A 267 -35.64 18.70 -35.61
CA PRO A 267 -34.49 17.85 -35.33
C PRO A 267 -34.59 17.35 -33.88
N GLU A 268 -34.71 16.04 -33.70
CA GLU A 268 -34.56 15.39 -32.41
C GLU A 268 -33.14 15.61 -31.88
N GLU A 269 -33.04 16.03 -30.61
CA GLU A 269 -31.79 16.15 -29.87
C GLU A 269 -31.13 14.77 -29.71
N GLU A 270 -29.94 14.56 -30.29
CA GLU A 270 -29.14 13.38 -29.96
C GLU A 270 -28.40 13.58 -28.62
N PRO A 271 -28.52 12.64 -27.65
CA PRO A 271 -27.72 12.69 -26.44
C PRO A 271 -26.27 12.28 -26.73
N VAL A 272 -25.34 13.18 -26.42
CA VAL A 272 -23.90 12.89 -26.40
C VAL A 272 -23.63 11.86 -25.29
N THR A 273 -23.46 10.59 -25.66
CA THR A 273 -22.93 9.55 -24.76
C THR A 273 -21.44 9.35 -25.02
N ASP A 274 -20.64 9.68 -24.01
CA ASP A 274 -19.22 9.33 -23.89
C ASP A 274 -19.04 7.80 -23.96
N PRO A 275 -18.25 7.24 -24.91
CA PRO A 275 -17.97 5.82 -24.92
C PRO A 275 -16.87 5.51 -23.92
N THR A 276 -17.26 5.21 -22.68
CA THR A 276 -16.45 4.31 -21.84
C THR A 276 -16.23 3.02 -22.65
N PRO A 277 -15.02 2.45 -22.75
CA PRO A 277 -14.83 1.22 -23.52
C PRO A 277 -15.58 0.07 -22.84
N VAL A 278 -16.80 -0.20 -23.33
CA VAL A 278 -17.57 -1.38 -22.97
C VAL A 278 -16.80 -2.58 -23.51
N ARG A 279 -16.34 -3.46 -22.62
CA ARG A 279 -15.78 -4.75 -23.04
C ARG A 279 -16.79 -5.42 -23.96
N PRO A 280 -16.39 -5.92 -25.14
CA PRO A 280 -17.34 -6.62 -26.00
C PRO A 280 -17.97 -7.78 -25.22
N PRO A 281 -19.28 -8.02 -25.38
CA PRO A 281 -19.92 -9.16 -24.77
C PRO A 281 -19.19 -10.45 -25.20
N LEU A 282 -19.14 -11.43 -24.31
CA LEU A 282 -18.56 -12.73 -24.61
C LEU A 282 -19.24 -13.30 -25.87
N SER A 283 -18.44 -13.74 -26.82
CA SER A 283 -18.97 -14.47 -27.98
C SER A 283 -19.70 -15.73 -27.53
N ASP A 284 -20.66 -16.19 -28.33
CA ASP A 284 -21.42 -17.41 -28.02
C ASP A 284 -20.50 -18.61 -27.80
N GLU A 285 -19.36 -18.67 -28.51
CA GLU A 285 -18.35 -19.71 -28.33
C GLU A 285 -17.68 -19.64 -26.95
N GLN A 286 -17.35 -18.43 -26.47
CA GLN A 286 -16.79 -18.23 -25.13
C GLN A 286 -17.81 -18.53 -24.04
N LEU A 287 -19.08 -18.15 -24.25
CA LEU A 287 -20.16 -18.45 -23.31
C LEU A 287 -20.39 -19.96 -23.22
N GLN A 288 -20.41 -20.66 -24.36
CA GLN A 288 -20.53 -22.12 -24.39
C GLN A 288 -19.32 -22.83 -23.78
N ALA A 289 -18.10 -22.31 -23.95
CA ALA A 289 -16.91 -22.85 -23.30
C ALA A 289 -16.96 -22.68 -21.77
N ILE A 290 -17.45 -21.53 -21.29
CA ILE A 290 -17.64 -21.26 -19.86
C ILE A 290 -18.73 -22.16 -19.29
N LEU A 291 -19.86 -22.30 -19.97
CA LEU A 291 -20.96 -23.17 -19.53
C LEU A 291 -20.53 -24.65 -19.54
N ALA A 292 -19.84 -25.11 -20.59
CA ALA A 292 -19.31 -26.48 -20.65
C ALA A 292 -18.27 -26.76 -19.53
N THR A 293 -17.51 -25.74 -19.13
CA THR A 293 -16.57 -25.83 -18.00
C THR A 293 -17.31 -25.84 -16.67
N ALA A 294 -18.35 -25.02 -16.51
CA ALA A 294 -19.23 -25.00 -15.34
C ALA A 294 -19.98 -26.34 -15.17
N THR A 295 -20.46 -26.94 -16.25
CA THR A 295 -21.06 -28.30 -16.29
C THR A 295 -20.08 -29.36 -15.83
N LYS A 296 -18.84 -29.34 -16.35
CA LYS A 296 -17.77 -30.26 -15.92
C LYS A 296 -17.42 -30.12 -14.43
N LEU A 297 -17.61 -28.93 -13.88
CA LEU A 297 -17.36 -28.60 -12.48
C LEU A 297 -18.64 -28.71 -11.61
N GLY A 298 -19.79 -29.12 -12.17
CA GLY A 298 -21.04 -29.30 -11.44
C GLY A 298 -21.64 -28.02 -10.86
N LEU A 299 -21.39 -26.86 -11.46
CA LEU A 299 -21.78 -25.53 -10.97
C LEU A 299 -23.13 -25.04 -11.53
N GLU A 300 -24.03 -25.95 -11.88
CA GLU A 300 -25.16 -25.67 -12.77
C GLU A 300 -26.41 -25.04 -12.10
N GLN A 301 -26.35 -24.62 -10.84
CA GLN A 301 -27.51 -24.00 -10.17
C GLN A 301 -27.22 -22.56 -9.71
N PRO A 302 -27.85 -21.54 -10.34
CA PRO A 302 -27.55 -20.13 -10.07
C PRO A 302 -28.15 -19.61 -8.75
N GLU A 303 -29.01 -20.36 -8.05
CA GLU A 303 -29.71 -19.83 -6.87
C GLU A 303 -29.10 -20.20 -5.52
N GLN A 304 -28.16 -21.16 -5.45
CA GLN A 304 -27.34 -21.43 -4.26
C GLN A 304 -25.99 -22.05 -4.67
N PRO A 305 -24.84 -21.34 -4.56
CA PRO A 305 -23.56 -21.92 -4.91
C PRO A 305 -23.08 -22.88 -3.81
N ILE A 306 -23.56 -24.12 -3.84
CA ILE A 306 -22.96 -25.21 -3.06
C ILE A 306 -21.82 -25.77 -3.92
N ILE A 307 -20.57 -25.39 -3.62
CA ILE A 307 -19.39 -26.02 -4.23
C ILE A 307 -19.37 -27.49 -3.76
N PRO A 308 -19.43 -28.48 -4.68
CA PRO A 308 -19.40 -29.88 -4.28
C PRO A 308 -18.12 -30.20 -3.50
N ASP A 309 -18.24 -31.02 -2.46
CA ASP A 309 -17.15 -31.41 -1.55
C ASP A 309 -15.90 -31.95 -2.27
N LYS A 310 -16.10 -32.59 -3.42
CA LYS A 310 -15.04 -33.14 -4.29
C LYS A 310 -14.19 -32.07 -4.97
N ILE A 311 -14.68 -30.82 -5.04
CA ILE A 311 -14.01 -29.66 -5.62
C ILE A 311 -13.51 -28.73 -4.51
N ALA A 312 -14.33 -28.50 -3.48
CA ALA A 312 -13.97 -27.63 -2.36
C ALA A 312 -12.71 -28.12 -1.62
N LYS A 313 -12.62 -29.42 -1.29
CA LYS A 313 -11.50 -29.97 -0.52
C LYS A 313 -10.14 -29.86 -1.24
N PRO A 314 -9.99 -30.29 -2.51
CA PRO A 314 -8.72 -30.13 -3.21
C PRO A 314 -8.39 -28.66 -3.53
N LEU A 315 -9.38 -27.80 -3.78
CA LEU A 315 -9.16 -26.36 -3.99
C LEU A 315 -8.63 -25.69 -2.72
N TRP A 316 -9.19 -25.99 -1.56
CA TRP A 316 -8.72 -25.48 -0.27
C TRP A 316 -7.31 -25.99 0.08
N ILE A 317 -7.00 -27.25 -0.22
CA ILE A 317 -5.65 -27.80 -0.05
C ILE A 317 -4.66 -27.12 -1.00
N ALA A 318 -5.04 -26.87 -2.26
CA ALA A 318 -4.20 -26.17 -3.22
C ALA A 318 -3.94 -24.70 -2.83
N LEU A 319 -4.97 -23.98 -2.35
CA LEU A 319 -4.85 -22.60 -1.89
C LEU A 319 -4.02 -22.50 -0.59
N ALA A 320 -4.18 -23.46 0.32
CA ALA A 320 -3.37 -23.56 1.54
C ALA A 320 -1.89 -23.90 1.25
N LEU A 321 -1.63 -24.80 0.28
CA LEU A 321 -0.28 -25.15 -0.16
C LEU A 321 0.37 -24.05 -1.02
N ALA A 322 -0.43 -23.23 -1.71
CA ALA A 322 0.03 -22.06 -2.47
C ALA A 322 0.17 -20.77 -1.62
N GLY A 323 -0.15 -20.82 -0.32
CA GLY A 323 -0.03 -19.68 0.60
C GLY A 323 -0.98 -18.51 0.31
N ILE A 324 -2.06 -18.74 -0.46
CA ILE A 324 -3.07 -17.72 -0.76
C ILE A 324 -4.17 -17.80 0.30
N THR A 325 -4.13 -16.91 1.28
CA THR A 325 -5.29 -16.61 2.14
C THR A 325 -5.91 -15.30 1.66
N VAL A 326 -7.11 -15.35 1.08
CA VAL A 326 -7.92 -14.15 0.80
C VAL A 326 -8.75 -13.83 2.04
N PRO A 327 -8.67 -12.62 2.61
CA PRO A 327 -9.62 -12.18 3.63
C PRO A 327 -10.76 -11.39 2.96
N TYR A 328 -11.96 -11.97 2.92
CA TYR A 328 -13.26 -11.40 3.34
C TYR A 328 -14.47 -11.94 2.57
N ALA A 329 -15.52 -12.20 3.37
CA ALA A 329 -16.93 -12.35 3.04
C ALA A 329 -17.36 -13.61 2.26
N ILE A 330 -17.67 -14.68 3.01
CA ILE A 330 -19.00 -15.33 3.09
C ILE A 330 -18.99 -16.08 4.43
N GLY A 331 -20.00 -15.85 5.27
CA GLY A 331 -20.07 -16.44 6.61
C GLY A 331 -20.17 -17.96 6.54
N LEU A 332 -19.09 -18.65 6.90
CA LEU A 332 -19.08 -20.10 7.16
C LEU A 332 -18.09 -20.39 8.30
N THR A 333 -18.49 -21.36 9.11
CA THR A 333 -18.08 -21.68 10.48
C THR A 333 -16.59 -22.02 10.71
N VAL A 334 -16.15 -21.81 11.95
CA VAL A 334 -14.85 -22.17 12.54
C VAL A 334 -14.46 -23.63 12.20
N ILE A 335 -13.24 -23.83 11.69
CA ILE A 335 -12.62 -25.16 11.52
C ILE A 335 -11.92 -25.54 12.83
N ASP A 336 -12.36 -26.64 13.46
CA ASP A 336 -11.69 -27.23 14.63
C ASP A 336 -10.57 -28.17 14.18
N TRP A 337 -9.34 -27.69 14.33
CA TRP A 337 -8.12 -28.42 13.96
C TRP A 337 -7.80 -29.59 14.91
N ALA A 338 -8.47 -29.70 16.06
CA ALA A 338 -8.25 -30.79 17.01
C ALA A 338 -8.88 -32.13 16.58
N ALA A 339 -9.74 -32.13 15.55
CA ALA A 339 -10.48 -33.32 15.11
C ALA A 339 -9.72 -34.24 14.12
N TRP A 340 -8.51 -33.88 13.70
CA TRP A 340 -7.79 -34.60 12.63
C TRP A 340 -6.72 -35.52 13.22
N GLY A 341 -6.95 -36.83 13.11
CA GLY A 341 -6.05 -37.87 13.61
C GLY A 341 -4.74 -38.02 12.82
N PRO A 342 -3.69 -38.60 13.42
CA PRO A 342 -2.32 -38.66 12.90
C PRO A 342 -2.14 -39.39 11.55
N SER A 343 -3.15 -40.10 11.05
CA SER A 343 -3.11 -40.79 9.76
C SER A 343 -3.21 -39.84 8.55
N VAL A 344 -3.79 -38.65 8.71
CA VAL A 344 -3.95 -37.69 7.60
C VAL A 344 -2.63 -36.99 7.29
N ALA A 345 -1.81 -36.70 8.31
CA ALA A 345 -0.50 -36.09 8.13
C ALA A 345 0.49 -36.99 7.34
N ALA A 346 0.35 -38.31 7.45
CA ALA A 346 1.23 -39.26 6.78
C ALA A 346 0.89 -39.49 5.28
N GLN A 347 -0.36 -39.26 4.85
CA GLN A 347 -0.76 -39.44 3.45
C GLN A 347 -0.40 -38.23 2.56
N VAL A 348 -0.17 -37.06 3.15
CA VAL A 348 0.16 -35.81 2.45
C VAL A 348 1.58 -35.83 1.85
N SER A 349 2.52 -36.57 2.46
CA SER A 349 3.92 -36.63 1.98
C SER A 349 4.08 -37.44 0.69
N GLY A 350 3.27 -38.47 0.46
CA GLY A 350 3.37 -39.33 -0.73
C GLY A 350 2.71 -38.76 -2.00
N ALA A 351 1.60 -38.03 -1.85
CA ALA A 351 0.86 -37.48 -3.00
C ALA A 351 1.54 -36.27 -3.66
N THR A 352 2.38 -35.55 -2.90
CA THR A 352 3.03 -34.29 -3.32
C THR A 352 4.07 -34.50 -4.44
N VAL A 353 4.72 -35.67 -4.50
CA VAL A 353 5.77 -35.95 -5.50
C VAL A 353 5.17 -36.39 -6.85
N GLY A 354 4.00 -37.03 -6.86
CA GLY A 354 3.34 -37.47 -8.08
C GLY A 354 2.65 -36.35 -8.87
N TRP A 355 2.07 -35.36 -8.16
CA TRP A 355 1.27 -34.31 -8.80
C TRP A 355 2.08 -33.16 -9.40
N LEU A 356 3.25 -32.83 -8.83
CA LEU A 356 4.15 -31.82 -9.41
C LEU A 356 4.74 -32.28 -10.75
N GLY A 357 4.95 -33.59 -10.94
CA GLY A 357 5.40 -34.16 -12.21
C GLY A 357 4.36 -34.05 -13.34
N LEU A 358 3.07 -34.13 -13.01
CA LEU A 358 1.99 -34.04 -14.00
C LEU A 358 1.72 -32.58 -14.41
N ILE A 359 1.77 -31.64 -13.47
CA ILE A 359 1.61 -30.20 -13.75
C ILE A 359 2.77 -29.68 -14.60
N GLY A 360 4.01 -30.12 -14.33
CA GLY A 360 5.18 -29.78 -15.15
C GLY A 360 5.10 -30.29 -16.60
N ALA A 361 4.46 -31.45 -16.83
CA ALA A 361 4.23 -32.02 -18.15
C ALA A 361 3.09 -31.31 -18.91
N THR A 362 2.06 -30.82 -18.20
CA THR A 362 0.88 -30.16 -18.80
C THR A 362 1.16 -28.69 -19.15
N LEU A 363 2.10 -28.04 -18.44
CA LEU A 363 2.50 -26.64 -18.68
C LEU A 363 3.66 -26.47 -19.67
N GLY A 364 4.11 -27.53 -20.34
CA GLY A 364 5.09 -27.42 -21.43
C GLY A 364 6.51 -26.99 -21.02
N LEU A 365 6.91 -27.18 -19.76
CA LEU A 365 8.24 -26.80 -19.27
C LEU A 365 9.35 -27.83 -19.56
N SER A 366 9.09 -28.89 -20.33
CA SER A 366 10.10 -29.88 -20.69
C SER A 366 10.87 -29.53 -21.97
N ARG A 367 11.69 -28.48 -21.93
CA ARG A 367 12.84 -28.32 -22.84
C ARG A 367 14.00 -27.61 -22.15
N TYR A 368 14.63 -28.25 -21.16
CA TYR A 368 16.04 -28.00 -20.83
C TYR A 368 16.64 -29.15 -20.01
N ALA A 369 16.76 -30.33 -20.62
CA ALA A 369 17.66 -31.39 -20.13
C ALA A 369 17.89 -32.45 -21.22
N LYS A 370 18.78 -32.15 -22.17
CA LYS A 370 19.56 -33.20 -22.87
C LYS A 370 20.76 -32.61 -23.59
N THR A 371 21.87 -33.37 -23.53
CA THR A 371 23.21 -33.20 -24.11
C THR A 371 24.18 -32.41 -23.20
N ARG A 372 25.30 -32.96 -22.70
CA ARG A 372 26.03 -34.21 -22.98
C ARG A 372 26.76 -34.74 -21.74
N SER A 373 26.86 -36.08 -21.71
CA SER A 373 27.89 -36.98 -21.15
C SER A 373 28.56 -36.64 -19.82
#